data_AF-A0A8T6MA73-F1
#
_entry.id   AF-A0A8T6MA73-F1
#
_cell.length_a   1.000
_cell.length_b   1.000
_cell.length_c   1.000
_cell.angle_alpha   90.00
_cell.angle_beta   90.00
_cell.angle_gamma   90.00
#
_symmetry.space_group_name_H-M   'P 1'
#
loop_
_entity.id
_entity.type
_entity.pdbx_description
1 polymer ?
#
loop_
_entity_poly.entity_id
_entity_poly.type
_entity_poly.pdbx_seq_one_letter_code
_entity_poly.pdbx_strand_id
1 'polypeptide(L)'
;MFEAPLISYWVDIIIISLVFALSSKLIQHFTINPKDYFYIKLKSKQINKEMKELSKVQDMQGVKNKQKEAFSMVGKQFKLQQKSMIVMLLIAFPLLWVVNKFYAVPYDFILFSVKTGFWAYVIIGIVLSFIISNIYDKQMVKRYYPSGKLD
;
A
#
# COMPACT_ATOMS: atom_id res chain seq x y z
N MET A 1 7.58 30.71 13.95
CA MET A 1 7.23 29.61 14.88
C MET A 1 5.96 29.00 14.32
N PHE A 2 5.94 27.72 13.93
CA PHE A 2 4.69 27.08 13.48
C PHE A 2 3.95 26.62 14.73
N GLU A 3 2.81 27.24 15.01
CA GLU A 3 1.89 26.79 16.04
C GLU A 3 1.03 25.67 15.45
N ALA A 4 1.19 24.45 15.97
CA ALA A 4 0.32 23.32 15.70
C ALA A 4 -0.53 23.07 16.96
N PRO A 5 -1.80 22.65 16.83
CA PRO A 5 -2.52 22.35 15.59
C PRO A 5 -2.99 23.61 14.83
N LEU A 6 -3.06 23.52 13.51
CA LEU A 6 -3.49 24.61 12.61
C LEU A 6 -5.02 24.81 12.63
N ILE A 7 -5.78 23.71 12.76
CA ILE A 7 -7.26 23.74 12.82
C ILE A 7 -7.75 22.88 14.00
N SER A 8 -7.40 21.61 13.97
CA SER A 8 -7.68 20.64 15.03
C SER A 8 -6.74 19.47 14.83
N TYR A 9 -6.23 18.93 15.93
CA TYR A 9 -5.31 17.80 15.92
C TYR A 9 -5.76 16.66 15.00
N TRP A 10 -7.05 16.29 15.05
CA TRP A 10 -7.60 15.21 14.21
C TRP A 10 -7.73 15.62 12.75
N VAL A 11 -8.14 16.85 12.49
CA VAL A 11 -8.29 17.37 11.12
C VAL A 11 -6.92 17.43 10.44
N ASP A 12 -5.91 17.94 11.13
CA ASP A 12 -4.55 18.04 10.63
C ASP A 12 -3.96 16.65 10.34
N ILE A 13 -4.12 15.69 11.26
CA ILE A 13 -3.68 14.30 11.05
C ILE A 13 -4.36 13.67 9.84
N ILE A 14 -5.67 13.87 9.66
CA ILE A 14 -6.42 13.34 8.50
C ILE A 14 -5.89 13.97 7.21
N ILE A 15 -5.70 15.28 7.16
CA ILE A 15 -5.18 15.99 5.98
C ILE A 15 -3.78 15.50 5.64
N ILE A 16 -2.88 15.43 6.61
CA ILE A 16 -1.50 14.97 6.41
C ILE A 16 -1.50 13.52 5.92
N SER A 17 -2.32 12.65 6.52
CA SER A 17 -2.46 11.24 6.11
C SER A 17 -3.01 11.10 4.69
N LEU A 18 -3.97 11.94 4.31
CA LEU A 18 -4.56 11.96 2.97
C LEU A 18 -3.54 12.41 1.92
N VAL A 19 -2.83 13.50 2.19
CA VAL A 19 -1.76 14.02 1.32
C VAL A 19 -0.67 12.98 1.14
N PHE A 20 -0.25 12.33 2.23
CA PHE A 20 0.75 11.26 2.17
C PHE A 20 0.27 10.05 1.35
N ALA A 21 -0.96 9.60 1.54
CA ALA A 21 -1.51 8.46 0.82
C ALA A 21 -1.67 8.74 -0.69
N LEU A 22 -2.11 9.95 -1.06
CA LEU A 22 -2.17 10.39 -2.46
C LEU A 22 -0.78 10.51 -3.07
N SER A 23 0.15 11.15 -2.37
CA SER A 23 1.54 11.31 -2.82
C SER A 23 2.23 9.96 -3.02
N SER A 24 2.03 9.02 -2.09
CA SER A 24 2.55 7.65 -2.20
C SER A 24 2.06 6.97 -3.47
N LYS A 25 0.79 7.15 -3.84
CA LYS A 25 0.24 6.60 -5.08
C LYS A 25 0.74 7.29 -6.33
N LEU A 26 0.89 8.61 -6.30
CA LEU A 26 1.49 9.35 -7.40
C LEU A 26 2.94 8.92 -7.63
N ILE A 27 3.75 8.83 -6.57
CA ILE A 27 5.12 8.33 -6.64
C ILE A 27 5.13 6.93 -7.25
N GLN A 28 4.26 6.03 -6.76
CA GLN A 28 4.14 4.68 -7.31
C GLN A 28 3.81 4.69 -8.80
N HIS A 29 2.86 5.53 -9.24
CA HIS A 29 2.47 5.65 -10.65
C HIS A 29 3.61 6.17 -11.54
N PHE A 30 4.40 7.13 -11.06
CA PHE A 30 5.49 7.73 -11.83
C PHE A 30 6.80 6.93 -11.78
N THR A 31 7.03 6.14 -10.72
CA THR A 31 8.28 5.35 -10.59
C THR A 31 8.15 3.92 -11.09
N ILE A 32 6.94 3.38 -11.19
CA ILE A 32 6.69 2.00 -11.62
C ILE A 32 5.90 2.01 -12.92
N ASN A 33 6.31 1.18 -13.89
CA ASN A 33 5.52 0.97 -15.10
C ASN A 33 4.16 0.34 -14.72
N PRO A 34 3.03 1.03 -14.92
CA PRO A 34 1.73 0.54 -14.49
C PRO A 34 1.33 -0.75 -15.22
N LYS A 35 1.73 -0.93 -16.48
CA LYS A 35 1.45 -2.16 -17.23
C LYS A 35 2.07 -3.38 -16.56
N ASP A 36 3.36 -3.30 -16.21
CA ASP A 36 4.08 -4.40 -15.56
C ASP A 36 3.53 -4.69 -14.16
N TYR A 37 3.16 -3.65 -13.43
CA TYR A 37 2.51 -3.79 -12.12
C TYR A 37 1.19 -4.57 -12.21
N PHE A 38 0.30 -4.18 -13.14
CA PHE A 38 -0.99 -4.86 -13.30
C PHE A 38 -0.83 -6.25 -13.90
N TYR A 39 0.14 -6.46 -14.81
CA TYR A 39 0.49 -7.79 -15.31
C TYR A 39 0.83 -8.75 -14.16
N ILE A 40 1.76 -8.34 -13.29
CA ILE A 40 2.18 -9.16 -12.14
C ILE A 40 1.00 -9.42 -11.20
N LYS A 41 0.19 -8.40 -10.95
CA LYS A 41 -0.98 -8.53 -10.07
C LYS A 41 -2.01 -9.52 -10.61
N LEU A 42 -2.32 -9.46 -11.90
CA LEU A 42 -3.24 -10.39 -12.56
C LEU A 42 -2.66 -11.81 -12.59
N LYS A 43 -1.37 -11.95 -12.94
CA LYS A 43 -0.70 -13.25 -13.01
C LYS A 43 -0.61 -13.91 -11.64
N SER A 44 -0.33 -13.16 -10.57
CA SER A 44 -0.39 -13.67 -9.19
C SER A 44 -1.80 -14.12 -8.81
N LYS A 45 -2.84 -13.45 -9.29
CA LYS A 45 -4.24 -13.85 -9.09
C LYS A 45 -4.56 -15.18 -9.80
N GLN A 46 -4.06 -15.34 -11.02
CA GLN A 46 -4.19 -16.57 -11.80
C GLN A 46 -3.46 -17.74 -11.14
N ILE A 47 -2.20 -17.57 -10.75
CA ILE A 47 -1.42 -18.60 -10.05
C ILE A 47 -2.13 -19.06 -8.76
N ASN A 48 -2.68 -18.12 -7.98
CA ASN A 48 -3.44 -18.46 -6.78
C ASN A 48 -4.73 -19.24 -7.08
N LYS A 49 -5.37 -18.99 -8.23
CA LYS A 49 -6.54 -19.76 -8.67
C LYS A 49 -6.15 -21.18 -9.07
N GLU A 50 -5.11 -21.31 -9.88
CA GLU A 50 -4.56 -22.60 -10.32
C GLU A 50 -4.05 -23.44 -9.12
N MET A 51 -3.38 -22.82 -8.15
CA MET A 51 -2.99 -23.49 -6.90
C MET A 51 -4.18 -24.04 -6.13
N LYS A 52 -5.29 -23.29 -6.05
CA LYS A 52 -6.51 -23.77 -5.38
C LYS A 52 -7.14 -24.93 -6.13
N GLU A 53 -7.10 -24.93 -7.47
CA GLU A 53 -7.59 -26.04 -8.29
C GLU A 53 -6.72 -27.29 -8.13
N LEU A 54 -5.39 -27.15 -8.18
CA LEU A 54 -4.43 -28.24 -7.96
C LEU A 54 -4.51 -28.82 -6.54
N SER A 55 -4.71 -27.97 -5.54
CA SER A 55 -4.90 -28.41 -4.16
C SER A 55 -6.18 -29.22 -3.95
N LYS A 56 -7.25 -28.96 -4.74
CA LYS A 56 -8.49 -29.75 -4.67
C LYS A 56 -8.31 -31.16 -5.22
N VAL A 57 -7.47 -31.30 -6.25
CA VAL A 57 -7.12 -32.60 -6.85
C VAL A 57 -5.91 -33.27 -6.17
N GLN A 58 -5.45 -32.73 -5.04
CA GLN A 58 -4.31 -33.22 -4.25
C GLN A 58 -2.99 -33.36 -5.04
N ASP A 59 -2.83 -32.62 -6.14
CA ASP A 59 -1.57 -32.59 -6.91
C ASP A 59 -0.53 -31.71 -6.20
N MET A 60 0.14 -32.30 -5.21
CA MET A 60 1.16 -31.63 -4.40
C MET A 60 2.37 -31.17 -5.21
N GLN A 61 2.71 -31.87 -6.30
CA GLN A 61 3.82 -31.51 -7.16
C GLN A 61 3.47 -30.29 -8.01
N GLY A 62 2.26 -30.25 -8.58
CA GLY A 62 1.71 -29.08 -9.25
C GLY A 62 1.63 -27.86 -8.34
N VAL A 63 1.18 -28.04 -7.10
CA VAL A 63 1.14 -26.98 -6.09
C VAL A 63 2.54 -26.43 -5.80
N LYS A 64 3.54 -27.30 -5.60
CA LYS A 64 4.93 -26.88 -5.35
C LYS A 64 5.52 -26.08 -6.52
N ASN A 65 5.22 -26.49 -7.75
CA ASN A 65 5.65 -25.77 -8.95
C ASN A 65 5.02 -24.37 -9.03
N LYS A 66 3.71 -24.27 -8.74
CA LYS A 66 3.01 -22.97 -8.73
C LYS A 66 3.41 -22.08 -7.56
N GLN A 67 3.77 -22.64 -6.41
CA GLN A 67 4.38 -21.88 -5.31
C GLN A 67 5.70 -21.25 -5.74
N LYS A 68 6.59 -22.00 -6.42
CA LYS A 68 7.84 -21.42 -6.97
C LYS A 68 7.56 -20.29 -7.96
N GLU A 69 6.55 -20.46 -8.82
CA GLU A 69 6.14 -19.40 -9.74
C GLU A 69 5.63 -18.16 -8.98
N ALA A 70 4.81 -18.35 -7.94
CA ALA A 70 4.34 -17.27 -7.07
C ALA A 70 5.51 -16.54 -6.40
N PHE A 71 6.51 -17.26 -5.86
CA PHE A 71 7.71 -16.64 -5.29
C PHE A 71 8.51 -15.83 -6.32
N SER A 72 8.65 -16.33 -7.55
CA SER A 72 9.28 -15.58 -8.64
C SER A 72 8.53 -14.27 -8.91
N MET A 73 7.20 -14.31 -8.92
CA MET A 73 6.36 -13.13 -9.13
C MET A 73 6.46 -12.13 -7.98
N VAL A 74 6.53 -12.60 -6.73
CA VAL A 74 6.80 -11.75 -5.54
C VAL A 74 8.17 -11.06 -5.68
N GLY A 75 9.21 -11.79 -6.10
CA GLY A 75 10.53 -11.22 -6.33
C GLY A 75 10.53 -10.12 -7.42
N LYS A 76 9.81 -10.35 -8.52
CA LYS A 76 9.61 -9.32 -9.57
C LYS A 76 8.84 -8.11 -9.05
N GLN A 77 7.79 -8.34 -8.27
CA GLN A 77 7.01 -7.27 -7.65
C GLN A 77 7.88 -6.42 -6.70
N PHE A 78 8.69 -7.08 -5.87
CA PHE A 78 9.58 -6.40 -4.94
C PHE A 78 10.61 -5.54 -5.68
N LYS A 79 11.26 -6.07 -6.72
CA LYS A 79 12.20 -5.30 -7.55
C LYS A 79 11.56 -4.08 -8.19
N LEU A 80 10.33 -4.20 -8.71
CA LEU A 80 9.59 -3.06 -9.26
C LEU A 80 9.23 -2.02 -8.20
N GLN A 81 8.86 -2.47 -7.00
CA GLN A 81 8.48 -1.59 -5.90
C GLN A 81 9.67 -0.97 -5.17
N GLN A 82 10.87 -1.55 -5.26
CA GLN A 82 12.05 -1.12 -4.51
C GLN A 82 12.38 0.36 -4.75
N LYS A 83 12.34 0.81 -6.01
CA LYS A 83 12.59 2.21 -6.36
C LYS A 83 11.56 3.14 -5.71
N SER A 84 10.28 2.80 -5.84
CA SER A 84 9.18 3.55 -5.21
C SER A 84 9.31 3.55 -3.68
N MET A 85 9.72 2.43 -3.07
CA MET A 85 9.88 2.29 -1.62
C MET A 85 10.95 3.22 -1.08
N ILE A 86 12.11 3.33 -1.76
CA ILE A 86 13.19 4.24 -1.35
C ILE A 86 12.72 5.69 -1.37
N VAL A 87 12.04 6.10 -2.44
CA VAL A 87 11.49 7.47 -2.56
C VAL A 87 10.43 7.73 -1.48
N MET A 88 9.53 6.77 -1.24
CA MET A 88 8.54 6.90 -0.18
C MET A 88 9.19 6.98 1.20
N LEU A 89 10.26 6.24 1.47
CA LEU A 89 10.95 6.26 2.76
C LEU A 89 11.62 7.61 3.02
N LEU A 90 12.23 8.21 1.99
CA LEU A 90 12.82 9.55 2.05
C LEU A 90 11.78 10.64 2.38
N ILE A 91 10.53 10.46 1.95
CA ILE A 91 9.43 11.40 2.21
C ILE A 91 8.75 11.10 3.54
N ALA A 92 8.59 9.82 3.88
CA ALA A 92 7.95 9.37 5.11
C ALA A 92 8.77 9.77 6.34
N PHE A 93 10.11 9.70 6.29
CA PHE A 93 10.94 9.97 7.46
C PHE A 93 10.83 11.42 7.97
N PRO A 94 10.92 12.48 7.13
CA PRO A 94 10.64 13.85 7.54
C PRO A 94 9.21 14.04 8.05
N LEU A 95 8.22 13.45 7.39
CA LEU A 95 6.81 13.54 7.79
C LEU A 95 6.57 12.92 9.17
N LEU A 96 7.13 11.73 9.41
CA LEU A 96 7.04 11.06 10.72
C LEU A 96 7.72 11.87 11.81
N TRP A 97 8.87 12.51 11.51
CA TRP A 97 9.53 13.40 12.46
C TRP A 97 8.67 14.63 12.79
N VAL A 98 8.04 15.26 11.78
CA VAL A 98 7.12 16.39 11.98
C VAL A 98 5.91 15.97 12.82
N VAL A 99 5.26 14.85 12.48
CA VAL A 99 4.11 14.33 13.23
C VAL A 99 4.52 14.05 14.68
N ASN A 100 5.65 13.39 14.91
CA ASN A 100 6.11 13.09 16.26
C ASN A 100 6.51 14.35 17.05
N LYS A 101 7.09 15.35 16.40
CA LYS A 101 7.56 16.57 17.08
C LYS A 101 6.42 17.53 17.43
N PHE A 102 5.44 17.69 16.54
CA PHE A 102 4.38 18.70 16.67
C PHE A 102 3.03 18.14 17.12
N TYR A 103 2.83 16.82 17.04
CA TYR A 103 1.56 16.15 17.37
C TYR A 103 1.74 15.01 18.40
N ALA A 104 2.79 15.06 19.22
CA ALA A 104 2.92 14.19 20.39
C ALA A 104 2.11 14.74 21.57
N VAL A 105 0.80 14.49 21.57
CA VAL A 105 -0.07 14.77 22.72
C VAL A 105 -0.37 13.46 23.46
N PRO A 106 -0.29 13.40 24.80
CA PRO A 106 -0.79 12.26 25.56
C PRO A 106 -2.33 12.29 25.47
N TYR A 107 -2.92 11.33 24.77
CA TYR A 107 -4.37 11.17 24.71
C TYR A 107 -4.72 9.72 25.01
N ASP A 108 -5.52 9.51 26.05
CA ASP A 108 -6.01 8.19 26.42
C ASP A 108 -7.30 7.89 25.67
N PHE A 109 -7.22 7.00 24.67
CA PHE A 109 -8.40 6.32 24.15
C PHE A 109 -8.72 5.14 25.07
N ILE A 110 -10.00 4.98 25.45
CA ILE A 110 -10.50 4.06 26.48
C ILE A 110 -10.12 2.57 26.26
N LEU A 111 -9.69 2.16 25.05
CA LEU A 111 -9.27 0.78 24.78
C LEU A 111 -7.81 0.64 24.34
N PHE A 112 -7.11 1.75 24.12
CA PHE A 112 -5.69 1.77 23.78
C PHE A 112 -5.13 3.08 24.33
N SER A 113 -4.28 3.03 25.36
CA SER A 113 -3.47 4.18 25.77
C SER A 113 -2.44 4.42 24.66
N VAL A 114 -2.91 5.08 23.59
CA VAL A 114 -2.11 5.45 22.44
C VAL A 114 -1.33 6.68 22.83
N LYS A 115 -0.20 6.49 23.50
CA LYS A 115 0.81 7.55 23.51
C LYS A 115 1.10 7.92 22.06
N THR A 116 0.82 9.17 21.71
CA THR A 116 1.27 9.93 20.53
C THR A 116 0.45 9.80 19.24
N GLY A 117 0.16 10.95 18.61
CA GLY A 117 -0.50 11.09 17.30
C GLY A 117 0.19 10.37 16.15
N PHE A 118 1.39 9.86 16.39
CA PHE A 118 2.07 8.89 15.56
C PHE A 118 1.16 7.71 15.17
N TRP A 119 0.56 7.02 16.14
CA TRP A 119 -0.26 5.83 15.85
C TRP A 119 -1.59 6.18 15.20
N ALA A 120 -2.18 7.31 15.57
CA ALA A 120 -3.37 7.84 14.90
C ALA A 120 -3.08 8.12 13.41
N TYR A 121 -1.96 8.77 13.11
CA TYR A 121 -1.47 8.99 11.75
C TYR A 121 -1.23 7.67 11.01
N VAL A 122 -0.57 6.69 11.62
CA VAL A 122 -0.30 5.39 10.99
C VAL A 122 -1.61 4.66 10.67
N ILE A 123 -2.54 4.56 11.62
CA ILE A 123 -3.82 3.84 11.43
C ILE A 123 -4.67 4.52 10.36
N ILE A 124 -4.85 5.84 10.46
CA ILE A 124 -5.63 6.62 9.48
C ILE A 124 -4.96 6.54 8.10
N GLY A 125 -3.63 6.67 8.05
CA GLY A 125 -2.84 6.54 6.83
C GLY A 125 -3.00 5.18 6.16
N ILE A 126 -3.01 4.08 6.93
CA ILE A 126 -3.27 2.73 6.41
C ILE A 126 -4.67 2.64 5.80
N VAL A 127 -5.70 3.08 6.53
CA VAL A 127 -7.09 3.03 6.06
C VAL A 127 -7.29 3.85 4.77
N LEU A 128 -6.80 5.09 4.75
CA LEU A 128 -6.87 5.94 3.56
C LEU A 128 -6.08 5.34 2.39
N SER A 129 -4.90 4.79 2.64
CA SER A 129 -4.09 4.13 1.62
C SER A 129 -4.81 2.93 1.00
N PHE A 130 -5.53 2.13 1.80
CA PHE A 130 -6.34 1.04 1.27
C PHE A 130 -7.48 1.53 0.37
N ILE A 131 -8.19 2.57 0.79
CA ILE A 131 -9.29 3.16 0.02
C ILE A 131 -8.76 3.69 -1.33
N ILE A 132 -7.71 4.52 -1.30
CA ILE A 132 -7.12 5.10 -2.50
C ILE A 132 -6.55 4.01 -3.42
N SER A 133 -5.88 3.00 -2.86
CA SER A 133 -5.36 1.86 -3.64
C SER A 133 -6.47 1.15 -4.39
N ASN A 134 -7.58 0.84 -3.72
CA ASN A 134 -8.70 0.15 -4.34
C ASN A 134 -9.34 0.95 -5.48
N ILE A 135 -9.47 2.27 -5.33
CA ILE A 135 -9.99 3.16 -6.38
C ILE A 135 -9.03 3.18 -7.57
N TYR A 136 -7.75 3.45 -7.31
CA TYR A 136 -6.70 3.50 -8.33
C TYR A 136 -6.59 2.20 -9.12
N ASP A 137 -6.56 1.06 -8.42
CA ASP A 137 -6.43 -0.26 -9.03
C ASP A 137 -7.62 -0.58 -9.94
N LYS A 138 -8.84 -0.27 -9.52
CA LYS A 138 -10.04 -0.48 -10.34
C LYS A 138 -10.01 0.34 -11.63
N GLN A 139 -9.56 1.60 -11.56
CA GLN A 139 -9.49 2.47 -12.72
C GLN A 139 -8.38 2.03 -13.68
N MET A 140 -7.20 1.73 -13.16
CA MET A 140 -6.04 1.43 -13.99
C MET A 140 -6.08 0.02 -14.59
N VAL A 141 -6.65 -0.97 -13.90
CA VAL A 141 -6.89 -2.29 -14.51
C VAL A 141 -7.79 -2.14 -15.73
N LYS A 142 -8.90 -1.39 -15.64
CA LYS A 142 -9.77 -1.13 -16.80
C LYS A 142 -9.04 -0.45 -17.97
N ARG A 143 -8.05 0.40 -17.66
CA ARG A 143 -7.28 1.12 -18.67
C ARG A 143 -6.24 0.25 -19.39
N TYR A 144 -5.55 -0.63 -18.66
CA TYR A 144 -4.45 -1.43 -19.22
C TYR A 144 -4.84 -2.85 -19.61
N TYR A 145 -5.89 -3.40 -18.99
CA TYR A 145 -6.43 -4.74 -19.21
C TYR A 145 -7.98 -4.67 -19.20
N PRO A 146 -8.60 -4.15 -20.28
CA PRO A 146 -10.04 -3.89 -20.32
C PRO A 146 -10.90 -5.15 -20.17
N SER A 147 -10.40 -6.32 -20.60
CA SER A 147 -11.02 -7.62 -20.38
C SER A 147 -10.93 -8.12 -18.93
N GLY A 148 -10.12 -7.45 -18.10
CA GLY A 148 -9.83 -7.86 -16.72
C GLY A 148 -9.00 -9.14 -16.61
N LYS A 149 -8.46 -9.62 -17.73
CA LYS A 149 -7.66 -10.84 -17.85
C LYS A 149 -6.33 -10.55 -18.55
N LEU A 150 -5.40 -11.49 -18.38
CA LEU A 150 -4.21 -11.59 -19.21
C LEU A 150 -4.63 -12.34 -20.46
N ASP A 151 -4.99 -11.61 -21.51
CA ASP A 151 -5.24 -12.17 -22.85
C ASP A 151 -3.91 -12.35 -23.60
#